data_AF-A0A4P5TM70-F1
#
_entry.id   AF-A0A4P5TM70-F1
#
_cell.length_a   1.000
_cell.length_b   1.000
_cell.length_c   1.000
_cell.angle_alpha   90.00
_cell.angle_beta   90.00
_cell.angle_gamma   90.00
#
_symmetry.space_group_name_H-M   'P 1'
#
loop_
_entity.id
_entity.type
_entity.pdbx_description
1 polymer ?
#
loop_
_entity_poly.entity_id
_entity_poly.type
_entity_poly.pdbx_seq_one_letter_code
_entity_poly.pdbx_strand_id
1 'polypeptide(L)' 'MKKKSKKKEDIAKVNPELQGLDIRFNKFGQLISSVSLDELNGFLNKNVKDRKLEEKFEKEKSQTPDSKTKKKK' A
#
# COMPACT_ATOMS: atom_id res chain seq x y z
N MET A 1 37.41 18.69 -23.60
CA MET A 1 36.78 17.43 -23.13
C MET A 1 35.38 17.73 -22.57
N LYS A 2 34.33 17.30 -23.27
CA LYS A 2 32.92 17.56 -22.90
C LYS A 2 32.54 16.63 -21.75
N LYS A 3 32.47 17.15 -20.52
CA LYS A 3 32.02 16.40 -19.34
C LYS A 3 30.59 15.92 -19.60
N LYS A 4 30.39 14.60 -19.75
CA LYS A 4 29.07 13.98 -19.78
C LYS A 4 28.40 14.28 -18.45
N SER A 5 27.45 15.20 -18.45
CA SER A 5 26.56 15.46 -17.33
C SER A 5 25.80 14.17 -17.03
N LYS A 6 26.19 13.48 -15.95
CA LYS A 6 25.41 12.40 -15.36
C LYS A 6 24.01 12.98 -15.12
N LYS A 7 23.01 12.49 -15.86
CA LYS A 7 21.60 12.78 -15.56
C LYS A 7 21.43 12.43 -14.09
N LYS A 8 21.22 13.44 -13.25
CA LYS A 8 20.74 13.22 -11.90
C LYS A 8 19.37 12.62 -12.12
N GLU A 9 19.23 11.34 -11.86
CA GLU A 9 17.93 10.70 -11.80
C GLU A 9 17.12 11.55 -10.83
N ASP A 10 16.04 12.17 -11.31
CA ASP A 10 15.15 13.01 -10.52
C ASP A 10 14.48 12.12 -9.47
N ILE A 11 15.21 11.85 -8.39
CA ILE A 11 14.70 11.15 -7.23
C ILE A 11 13.59 12.04 -6.70
N ALA A 12 12.35 11.59 -6.84
CA ALA A 12 11.19 12.32 -6.36
C ALA A 12 11.42 12.67 -4.87
N LYS A 13 11.29 13.96 -4.52
CA LYS A 13 11.50 14.49 -3.15
C LYS A 13 10.44 14.03 -2.13
N VAL A 14 9.78 12.91 -2.37
CA VAL A 14 8.48 12.60 -1.75
C VAL A 14 8.61 11.99 -0.36
N ASN A 15 9.73 11.34 -0.01
CA ASN A 15 10.13 10.96 1.36
C ASN A 15 11.57 10.38 1.32
N PRO A 16 12.48 10.67 2.29
CA PRO A 16 13.76 9.97 2.41
C PRO A 16 13.63 8.43 2.47
N GLU A 17 12.58 7.88 3.10
CA GLU A 17 12.35 6.42 3.14
C GLU A 17 11.94 5.83 1.79
N LEU A 18 11.54 6.68 0.83
CA LEU A 18 11.19 6.30 -0.53
C LEU A 18 12.36 6.55 -1.51
N GLN A 19 13.55 6.94 -1.00
CA GLN A 19 14.75 7.02 -1.83
C GLN A 19 15.12 5.63 -2.36
N GLY A 20 15.01 5.45 -3.67
CA GLY A 20 15.27 4.16 -4.32
C GLY A 20 14.02 3.37 -4.68
N LEU A 21 12.81 3.86 -4.34
CA LEU A 21 11.56 3.32 -4.86
C LEU A 21 11.33 3.83 -6.28
N ASP A 22 11.53 2.95 -7.26
CA ASP A 22 11.24 3.21 -8.67
C ASP A 22 10.15 2.23 -9.12
N ILE A 23 8.99 2.77 -9.52
CA ILE A 23 7.85 1.99 -9.99
C ILE A 23 7.53 2.45 -11.41
N ARG A 24 7.65 1.54 -12.37
CA ARG A 24 7.40 1.80 -13.79
C ARG A 24 6.48 0.73 -14.37
N PHE A 25 5.64 1.15 -15.31
CA PHE A 25 4.85 0.23 -16.12
C PHE A 25 5.55 0.03 -17.45
N ASN A 26 5.73 -1.23 -17.87
CA ASN A 26 6.21 -1.50 -19.22
C ASN A 26 5.06 -1.42 -20.24
N LYS A 27 5.38 -1.46 -21.53
CA LYS A 27 4.39 -1.41 -22.62
C LYS A 27 3.41 -2.59 -22.62
N PHE A 28 3.73 -3.65 -21.87
CA PHE A 28 2.91 -4.84 -21.70
C PHE A 28 2.04 -4.79 -20.43
N GLY A 29 2.03 -3.66 -19.70
CA GLY A 29 1.25 -3.49 -18.48
C GLY A 29 1.83 -4.20 -17.25
N GLN A 30 3.06 -4.72 -17.32
CA GLN A 30 3.73 -5.32 -16.18
C GLN A 30 4.32 -4.24 -15.28
N LEU A 31 4.18 -4.43 -13.97
CA LEU A 31 4.76 -3.59 -12.93
C LEU A 31 6.25 -3.95 -12.77
N ILE A 32 7.12 -2.98 -13.00
CA ILE A 32 8.55 -3.07 -12.73
C ILE A 32 8.81 -2.21 -11.51
N SER A 33 9.17 -2.86 -10.40
CA SER A 33 9.55 -2.18 -9.17
C SER A 33 10.98 -2.52 -8.78
N SER A 34 11.70 -1.56 -8.21
CA SER A 34 13.01 -1.78 -7.60
C SER A 34 12.94 -2.49 -6.23
N VAL A 35 11.77 -2.44 -5.56
CA VAL A 35 11.55 -3.09 -4.27
C VAL A 35 10.83 -4.42 -4.42
N SER A 36 11.02 -5.31 -3.47
CA SER A 36 10.33 -6.59 -3.46
C SER A 36 8.85 -6.44 -3.10
N LEU A 37 8.03 -7.42 -3.52
CA LEU A 37 6.60 -7.41 -3.23
C LEU A 37 6.32 -7.43 -1.72
N ASP A 38 7.14 -8.16 -0.96
CA ASP A 38 7.02 -8.29 0.49
C ASP A 38 7.28 -6.97 1.22
N GLU A 39 8.33 -6.24 0.81
CA GLU A 39 8.64 -4.92 1.36
C GLU A 39 7.52 -3.91 1.04
N LEU A 40 7.02 -3.92 -0.19
CA LEU A 40 5.92 -3.06 -0.60
C LEU A 40 4.65 -3.36 0.19
N ASN A 41 4.30 -4.64 0.36
CA ASN A 41 3.15 -5.05 1.17
C ASN A 41 3.31 -4.65 2.62
N GLY A 42 4.51 -4.83 3.19
CA GLY A 42 4.84 -4.40 4.55
C GLY A 42 4.69 -2.89 4.73
N PHE A 43 5.14 -2.11 3.75
CA PHE A 43 4.97 -0.66 3.75
C PHE A 43 3.49 -0.25 3.68
N LEU A 44 2.72 -0.85 2.77
CA LEU A 44 1.30 -0.55 2.60
C LEU A 44 0.49 -0.92 3.86
N ASN A 45 0.71 -2.10 4.43
CA ASN A 45 0.01 -2.54 5.65
C ASN A 45 0.26 -1.63 6.86
N LYS A 46 1.43 -0.97 6.93
CA LYS A 46 1.77 -0.04 8.01
C LYS A 46 1.17 1.35 7.81
N ASN A 47 1.18 1.85 6.58
CA ASN A 47 0.86 3.25 6.28
C ASN A 47 -0.56 3.46 5.73
N VAL A 48 -1.19 2.41 5.20
CA VAL A 48 -2.49 2.48 4.53
C VAL A 48 -3.47 1.53 5.22
N LYS A 49 -4.64 2.05 5.58
CA LYS A 49 -5.74 1.23 6.08
C LYS A 49 -6.39 0.47 4.91
N ASP A 50 -6.53 -0.84 5.05
CA ASP A 50 -7.19 -1.66 4.04
C ASP A 50 -8.72 -1.52 4.16
N ARG A 51 -9.29 -0.66 3.32
CA ARG A 51 -10.74 -0.42 3.24
C ARG A 51 -11.54 -1.70 2.98
N LYS A 52 -11.00 -2.68 2.25
CA LYS A 52 -11.70 -3.95 1.99
C LYS A 52 -11.82 -4.78 3.26
N LEU A 53 -10.84 -4.71 4.15
CA LEU A 53 -10.94 -5.35 5.47
C LEU A 53 -11.97 -4.63 6.34
N GLU A 54 -11.97 -3.30 6.36
CA GLU A 54 -12.96 -2.51 7.10
C GLU A 54 -14.39 -2.83 6.67
N GLU A 55 -14.64 -2.90 5.35
CA GLU A 55 -15.97 -3.26 4.80
C GLU A 55 -16.40 -4.68 5.17
N LYS A 56 -15.46 -5.62 5.31
CA LYS A 56 -15.76 -6.98 5.80
C LYS A 56 -16.10 -6.98 7.28
N PHE A 57 -15.29 -6.31 8.12
CA PHE A 57 -15.56 -6.19 9.55
C PHE A 57 -16.92 -5.53 9.84
N GLU A 58 -17.31 -4.53 9.06
CA GLU A 58 -18.62 -3.88 9.18
C GLU A 58 -19.78 -4.84 8.81
N LYS A 59 -19.61 -5.62 7.73
CA LYS A 59 -20.57 -6.66 7.32
C LYS A 59 -20.67 -7.81 8.33
N GLU A 60 -19.56 -8.18 8.96
CA GLU A 60 -19.53 -9.26 9.94
C GLU A 60 -20.15 -8.82 11.27
N LYS A 61 -19.87 -7.59 11.74
CA LYS A 61 -20.52 -7.00 12.92
C LYS A 61 -22.03 -6.84 12.77
N SER A 62 -22.50 -6.54 11.57
CA SER A 62 -23.94 -6.43 11.27
C SER A 62 -24.63 -7.80 11.12
N GLN A 63 -23.88 -8.90 11.13
CA GLN A 63 -24.41 -10.26 10.99
C GLN A 63 -24.32 -11.12 12.27
N THR A 64 -23.72 -10.63 13.37
CA THR A 64 -23.76 -11.33 14.67
C THR A 64 -25.06 -11.01 15.44
N PRO A 65 -25.95 -11.99 15.74
CA PRO A 65 -27.22 -11.77 16.44
C PRO A 65 -27.14 -11.84 17.99
N ASP A 66 -25.97 -11.66 18.62
CA ASP A 66 -25.81 -11.83 20.07
C ASP A 66 -25.52 -10.52 20.83
N SER A 67 -26.56 -9.72 21.05
CA SER A 67 -26.76 -9.05 22.35
C SER A 67 -28.11 -8.32 22.37
N LYS A 68 -29.13 -8.95 22.98
CA LYS A 68 -30.22 -8.38 23.83
C LYS A 68 -31.51 -9.22 23.80
N THR A 69 -31.42 -10.54 23.99
CA THR A 69 -32.53 -11.39 24.46
C THR A 69 -32.24 -11.94 25.86
N LYS A 70 -31.93 -11.05 26.82
CA LYS A 70 -31.95 -11.35 28.27
C LYS A 70 -32.48 -10.14 29.04
N LYS A 71 -33.78 -9.87 28.91
CA LYS A 71 -34.61 -9.16 29.92
C LYS A 71 -36.10 -9.47 29.66
N LYS A 72 -36.45 -10.75 29.79
CA LYS A 72 -37.83 -11.20 30.02
C LYS A 72 -37.77 -12.36 31.02
N LYS A 73 -37.70 -12.02 32.30
CA LYS A 73 -38.35 -12.74 33.39
C LYS A 73 -38.41 -11.84 34.61
#